data_AF-A0A7R9ZVK2-F1
#
_entry.id   AF-A0A7R9ZVK2-F1
#
_cell.length_a   1.000
_cell.length_b   1.000
_cell.length_c   1.000
_cell.angle_alpha   90.00
_cell.angle_beta   90.00
_cell.angle_gamma   90.00
#
_symmetry.space_group_name_H-M   'P 1'
#
loop_
_entity.id
_entity.type
_entity.pdbx_description
1 polymer ?
#
loop_
_entity_poly.entity_id
_entity_poly.type
_entity_poly.pdbx_seq_one_letter_code
_entity_poly.pdbx_strand_id
1 'polypeptide(L)'
;GLRARAGAAMPTAPTAMPLSERGRGAATAAQWLCTTAALLAAVLLALRRLRRRGGPPVLPPDASVPEALRALGHGPRAQQALAARALTAILDGEVQVLEEVLDEAQGAHPEFGGGLRRDGRGVLGVALDELNSADGGAGEGEAFVDLLLQCTAYDAAWDESDEWNQLTLRAVRFLRDQEQADARLAAAEAQHPGTAVAKKAAVLRRRLQGERSAEISTCTSMPTPGMLSMNTRVSCPVCMTMGADLLHCPRCRNVGYCSTEHMRADAVRHSAWCFPGE
;
A
#
# COMPACT_ATOMS: atom_id res chain seq x y z
N GLY A 1 8.63 -43.19 -105.34
CA GLY A 1 7.40 -42.57 -105.88
C GLY A 1 6.38 -42.44 -104.78
N LEU A 2 5.63 -41.33 -104.77
CA LEU A 2 4.44 -41.01 -103.93
C LEU A 2 4.71 -40.97 -102.40
N ARG A 3 4.20 -40.05 -101.57
CA ARG A 3 3.38 -38.84 -101.69
C ARG A 3 3.38 -38.16 -100.30
N ALA A 4 3.23 -36.84 -100.29
CA ALA A 4 2.45 -36.01 -99.35
C ALA A 4 2.85 -35.84 -97.86
N ARG A 5 3.04 -34.57 -97.46
CA ARG A 5 2.23 -33.75 -96.51
C ARG A 5 3.12 -32.61 -95.99
N ALA A 6 2.96 -31.35 -96.42
CA ALA A 6 1.93 -30.38 -96.03
C ALA A 6 1.93 -30.02 -94.53
N GLY A 7 2.63 -28.94 -94.20
CA GLY A 7 2.17 -27.79 -93.41
C GLY A 7 1.80 -27.97 -91.94
N ALA A 8 2.50 -27.25 -91.06
CA ALA A 8 1.90 -26.47 -89.98
C ALA A 8 2.98 -25.61 -89.29
N ALA A 9 2.90 -24.29 -89.45
CA ALA A 9 3.62 -23.35 -88.59
C ALA A 9 2.99 -23.40 -87.19
N MET A 10 3.80 -23.70 -86.17
CA MET A 10 3.32 -23.82 -84.80
C MET A 10 3.07 -22.43 -84.18
N PRO A 11 1.97 -22.28 -83.42
CA PRO A 11 1.69 -21.08 -82.66
C PRO A 11 2.61 -20.96 -81.45
N THR A 12 2.97 -19.72 -81.14
CA THR A 12 3.68 -19.28 -79.94
C THR A 12 2.97 -19.75 -78.66
N ALA A 13 3.74 -20.36 -77.77
CA ALA A 13 3.25 -20.80 -76.47
C ALA A 13 2.83 -19.59 -75.59
N PRO A 14 1.69 -19.66 -74.89
CA PRO A 14 1.27 -18.61 -73.96
C PRO A 14 2.18 -18.60 -72.73
N THR A 15 2.74 -17.43 -72.44
CA THR A 15 3.48 -17.10 -71.22
C THR A 15 2.62 -17.40 -70.00
N ALA A 16 3.05 -18.38 -69.18
CA ALA A 16 2.41 -18.70 -67.92
C ALA A 16 2.61 -17.54 -66.92
N MET A 17 1.52 -16.86 -66.57
CA MET A 17 1.49 -15.87 -65.50
C MET A 17 1.67 -16.55 -64.14
N PRO A 18 2.57 -16.08 -63.27
CA PRO A 18 2.78 -16.65 -61.94
C PRO A 18 1.57 -16.39 -61.02
N LEU A 19 0.96 -17.45 -60.51
CA LEU A 19 -0.19 -17.45 -59.58
C LEU A 19 0.11 -16.90 -58.16
N SER A 20 1.15 -16.08 -57.97
CA SER A 20 1.64 -15.71 -56.61
C SER A 20 1.00 -14.47 -55.97
N GLU A 21 0.11 -13.75 -56.67
CA GLU A 21 -0.40 -12.45 -56.18
C GLU A 21 -1.73 -12.53 -55.42
N ARG A 22 -2.49 -13.62 -55.51
CA ARG A 22 -3.81 -13.73 -54.84
C ARG A 22 -3.74 -14.02 -53.34
N GLY A 23 -2.58 -14.40 -52.80
CA GLY A 23 -2.40 -14.71 -51.37
C GLY A 23 -1.99 -13.53 -50.48
N ARG A 24 -1.51 -12.40 -51.05
CA ARG A 24 -0.99 -11.27 -50.25
C ARG A 24 -2.09 -10.36 -49.69
N GLY A 25 -3.27 -10.32 -50.30
CA GLY A 25 -4.37 -9.44 -49.87
C GLY A 25 -5.13 -9.92 -48.62
N ALA A 26 -5.21 -11.23 -48.38
CA ALA A 26 -5.95 -11.76 -47.23
C ALA A 26 -5.12 -11.67 -45.92
N ALA A 27 -3.80 -11.85 -46.01
CA ALA A 27 -2.90 -11.73 -44.86
C ALA A 27 -2.84 -10.29 -44.31
N THR A 28 -2.93 -9.28 -45.18
CA THR A 28 -2.91 -7.88 -44.76
C THR A 28 -4.21 -7.49 -44.06
N ALA A 29 -5.37 -7.91 -44.56
CA ALA A 29 -6.66 -7.60 -43.94
C ALA A 29 -6.78 -8.15 -42.50
N ALA A 30 -6.37 -9.40 -42.27
CA ALA A 30 -6.37 -9.99 -40.93
C ALA A 30 -5.40 -9.26 -39.97
N GLN A 31 -4.23 -8.87 -40.46
CA GLN A 31 -3.24 -8.15 -39.67
C GLN A 31 -3.73 -6.75 -39.27
N TRP A 32 -4.40 -6.01 -40.18
CA TRP A 32 -5.01 -4.72 -39.89
C TRP A 32 -6.14 -4.82 -38.86
N LEU A 33 -6.97 -5.87 -38.92
CA LEU A 33 -8.01 -6.11 -37.93
C LEU A 33 -7.43 -6.38 -36.53
N CYS A 34 -6.38 -7.21 -36.45
CA CYS A 34 -5.72 -7.51 -35.18
C CYS A 34 -5.04 -6.29 -34.56
N THR A 35 -4.33 -5.48 -35.34
CA THR A 35 -3.66 -4.27 -34.82
C THR A 35 -4.66 -3.22 -34.37
N THR A 36 -5.75 -3.03 -35.13
CA THR A 36 -6.82 -2.10 -34.77
C THR A 36 -7.53 -2.53 -33.49
N ALA A 37 -7.83 -3.82 -33.33
CA ALA A 37 -8.44 -4.36 -32.11
C ALA A 37 -7.52 -4.20 -30.89
N ALA A 38 -6.21 -4.46 -31.03
CA ALA A 38 -5.25 -4.28 -29.95
C ALA A 38 -5.12 -2.80 -29.53
N LEU A 39 -5.09 -1.88 -30.50
CA LEU A 39 -5.06 -0.43 -30.23
C LEU A 39 -6.34 0.03 -29.53
N LEU A 40 -7.51 -0.40 -29.99
CA LEU A 40 -8.78 -0.09 -29.34
C LEU A 40 -8.83 -0.62 -27.90
N ALA A 41 -8.37 -1.84 -27.65
CA ALA A 41 -8.29 -2.40 -26.31
C ALA A 41 -7.35 -1.58 -25.40
N ALA A 42 -6.18 -1.17 -25.92
CA ALA A 42 -5.24 -0.32 -25.18
C ALA A 42 -5.83 1.06 -24.85
N VAL A 43 -6.51 1.69 -25.80
CA VAL A 43 -7.20 2.98 -25.61
C VAL A 43 -8.33 2.85 -24.59
N LEU A 44 -9.16 1.81 -24.65
CA LEU A 44 -10.23 1.58 -23.69
C LEU A 44 -9.69 1.32 -22.28
N LEU A 45 -8.57 0.60 -22.14
CA LEU A 45 -7.88 0.42 -20.87
C LEU A 45 -7.31 1.74 -20.33
N ALA A 46 -6.70 2.56 -21.18
CA ALA A 46 -6.20 3.87 -20.82
C ALA A 46 -7.33 4.81 -20.38
N LEU A 47 -8.44 4.85 -21.11
CA LEU A 47 -9.63 5.65 -20.77
C LEU A 47 -10.29 5.14 -19.48
N ARG A 48 -10.36 3.83 -19.24
CA ARG A 48 -10.82 3.29 -17.95
C ARG A 48 -9.91 3.70 -16.80
N ARG A 49 -8.59 3.68 -16.99
CA ARG A 49 -7.62 4.17 -15.99
C ARG A 49 -7.77 5.66 -15.74
N LEU A 50 -7.98 6.46 -16.78
CA LEU A 50 -8.20 7.90 -16.67
C LEU A 50 -9.53 8.23 -16.00
N ARG A 51 -10.63 7.55 -16.36
CA ARG A 51 -11.92 7.72 -15.67
C ARG A 51 -11.86 7.31 -14.20
N ARG A 52 -11.11 6.26 -13.87
CA ARG A 52 -10.83 5.89 -12.47
C ARG A 52 -9.99 6.94 -11.73
N ARG A 53 -9.17 7.71 -12.44
CA ARG A 53 -8.36 8.81 -11.87
C ARG A 53 -9.11 10.15 -11.78
N GLY A 54 -10.15 10.35 -12.59
CA GLY A 54 -10.88 11.63 -12.67
C GLY A 54 -12.11 11.75 -11.76
N GLY A 55 -12.50 10.68 -11.06
CA GLY A 55 -13.49 10.79 -9.99
C GLY A 55 -12.90 11.51 -8.77
N PRO A 56 -13.73 12.13 -7.91
CA PRO A 56 -13.26 12.58 -6.61
C PRO A 56 -12.61 11.39 -5.89
N PRO A 57 -11.49 11.60 -5.16
CA PRO A 57 -10.84 10.52 -4.43
C PRO A 57 -11.86 9.92 -3.46
N VAL A 58 -12.25 8.67 -3.71
CA VAL A 58 -13.09 7.92 -2.78
C VAL A 58 -12.19 7.62 -1.59
N LEU A 59 -12.43 8.30 -0.48
CA LEU A 59 -11.73 8.02 0.77
C LEU A 59 -11.99 6.54 1.12
N PRO A 60 -10.95 5.80 1.55
CA PRO A 60 -11.16 4.44 2.01
C PRO A 60 -12.11 4.45 3.22
N PRO A 61 -12.87 3.37 3.43
CA PRO A 61 -13.72 3.26 4.61
C PRO A 61 -12.86 3.26 5.88
N ASP A 62 -13.46 3.61 7.01
CA ASP A 62 -12.76 3.65 8.30
C ASP A 62 -12.10 2.31 8.65
N ALA A 63 -10.89 2.39 9.20
CA ALA A 63 -10.14 1.24 9.69
C ALA A 63 -10.19 1.19 11.22
N SER A 64 -10.18 -0.01 11.80
CA SER A 64 -9.82 -0.17 13.21
C SER A 64 -8.30 -0.22 13.40
N VAL A 65 -7.82 -0.04 14.64
CA VAL A 65 -6.38 -0.10 14.96
C VAL A 65 -5.74 -1.41 14.51
N PRO A 66 -6.31 -2.60 14.81
CA PRO A 66 -5.77 -3.85 14.30
C PRO A 66 -5.73 -3.91 12.77
N GLU A 67 -6.76 -3.41 12.08
CA GLU A 67 -6.80 -3.40 10.62
C GLU A 67 -5.76 -2.48 10.00
N ALA A 68 -5.54 -1.30 10.57
CA ALA A 68 -4.50 -0.38 10.12
C ALA A 68 -3.10 -0.99 10.33
N LEU A 69 -2.85 -1.62 11.47
CA LEU A 69 -1.59 -2.32 11.73
C LEU A 69 -1.37 -3.50 10.78
N ARG A 70 -2.43 -4.28 10.52
CA ARG A 70 -2.42 -5.34 9.51
C ARG A 70 -2.11 -4.79 8.12
N ALA A 71 -2.71 -3.67 7.74
CA ALA A 71 -2.49 -3.03 6.46
C ALA A 71 -1.05 -2.49 6.33
N LEU A 72 -0.48 -1.91 7.40
CA LEU A 72 0.94 -1.55 7.46
C LEU A 72 1.83 -2.78 7.26
N GLY A 73 1.54 -3.87 7.97
CA GLY A 73 2.34 -5.08 7.95
C GLY A 73 2.23 -5.91 6.67
N HIS A 74 1.09 -5.88 5.97
CA HIS A 74 0.78 -6.87 4.91
C HIS A 74 0.09 -6.30 3.67
N GLY A 75 -0.32 -5.02 3.71
CA GLY A 75 -0.98 -4.35 2.60
C GLY A 75 -0.03 -3.93 1.49
N PRO A 76 -0.56 -3.58 0.30
CA PRO A 76 0.22 -2.86 -0.71
C PRO A 76 0.62 -1.48 -0.19
N ARG A 77 1.72 -0.92 -0.73
CA ARG A 77 2.25 0.40 -0.35
C ARG A 77 1.20 1.50 -0.20
N ALA A 78 0.30 1.63 -1.17
CA ALA A 78 -0.75 2.65 -1.12
C ALA A 78 -1.66 2.50 0.12
N GLN A 79 -2.01 1.26 0.50
CA GLN A 79 -2.80 0.96 1.69
C GLN A 79 -1.98 1.10 2.98
N GLN A 80 -0.68 0.79 2.95
CA GLN A 80 0.23 1.06 4.06
C GLN A 80 0.29 2.57 4.36
N ALA A 81 0.43 3.41 3.33
CA ALA A 81 0.43 4.87 3.50
C ALA A 81 -0.93 5.39 4.02
N LEU A 82 -2.05 4.83 3.56
CA LEU A 82 -3.37 5.17 4.09
C LEU A 82 -3.53 4.75 5.55
N ALA A 83 -3.06 3.56 5.91
CA ALA A 83 -3.07 3.07 7.29
C ALA A 83 -2.17 3.90 8.21
N ALA A 84 -0.99 4.30 7.75
CA ALA A 84 -0.09 5.20 8.47
C ALA A 84 -0.80 6.52 8.79
N ARG A 85 -1.45 7.14 7.80
CA ARG A 85 -2.25 8.37 8.00
C ARG A 85 -3.38 8.18 9.00
N ALA A 86 -4.10 7.07 8.90
CA ALA A 86 -5.22 6.79 9.77
C ALA A 86 -4.71 6.68 11.23
N LEU A 87 -3.62 5.95 11.47
CA LEU A 87 -2.98 5.84 12.79
C LEU A 87 -2.46 7.18 13.31
N THR A 88 -1.85 8.03 12.47
CA THR A 88 -1.42 9.38 12.87
C THR A 88 -2.57 10.21 13.46
N ALA A 89 -3.79 10.07 12.93
CA ALA A 89 -4.94 10.86 13.36
C ALA A 89 -5.48 10.48 14.75
N ILE A 90 -5.17 9.26 15.23
CA ILE A 90 -5.67 8.75 16.51
C ILE A 90 -4.56 8.60 17.55
N LEU A 91 -3.29 8.47 17.14
CA LEU A 91 -2.16 8.35 18.07
C LEU A 91 -1.99 9.58 18.96
N ASP A 92 -2.43 10.75 18.53
CA ASP A 92 -2.37 11.99 19.32
C ASP A 92 -3.32 11.89 20.53
N GLY A 93 -2.78 11.40 21.66
CA GLY A 93 -3.47 11.32 22.95
C GLY A 93 -4.02 9.95 23.35
N GLU A 94 -3.89 8.92 22.51
CA GLU A 94 -4.40 7.57 22.81
C GLU A 94 -3.25 6.60 23.15
N VAL A 95 -2.93 6.52 24.44
CA VAL A 95 -1.87 5.65 25.03
C VAL A 95 -1.97 4.21 24.54
N GLN A 96 -3.19 3.65 24.52
CA GLN A 96 -3.44 2.27 24.13
C GLN A 96 -3.13 2.01 22.65
N VAL A 97 -3.27 3.00 21.78
CA VAL A 97 -2.93 2.85 20.36
C VAL A 97 -1.42 2.79 20.19
N LEU A 98 -0.67 3.64 20.87
CA LEU A 98 0.79 3.61 20.84
C LEU A 98 1.34 2.29 21.38
N GLU A 99 0.79 1.79 22.49
CA GLU A 99 1.13 0.49 23.04
C GLU A 99 0.91 -0.62 22.01
N GLU A 100 -0.27 -0.68 21.39
CA GLU A 100 -0.60 -1.67 20.36
C GLU A 100 0.33 -1.57 19.13
N VAL A 101 0.72 -0.36 18.69
CA VAL A 101 1.71 -0.18 17.62
C VAL A 101 3.07 -0.77 18.02
N LEU A 102 3.52 -0.55 19.25
CA LEU A 102 4.81 -1.05 19.73
C LEU A 102 4.80 -2.56 19.92
N ASP A 103 3.72 -3.10 20.48
CA ASP A 103 3.56 -4.52 20.72
C ASP A 103 3.50 -5.29 19.39
N GLU A 104 2.78 -4.76 18.39
CA GLU A 104 2.79 -5.30 17.03
C GLU A 104 4.18 -5.17 16.37
N ALA A 105 4.87 -4.05 16.54
CA ALA A 105 6.23 -3.87 16.01
C ALA A 105 7.25 -4.84 16.62
N GLN A 106 7.01 -5.27 17.86
CA GLN A 106 7.87 -6.19 18.62
C GLN A 106 7.47 -7.66 18.49
N GLY A 107 6.38 -7.97 17.78
CA GLY A 107 5.96 -9.36 17.61
C GLY A 107 5.18 -9.93 18.80
N ALA A 108 4.59 -9.10 19.66
CA ALA A 108 3.92 -9.54 20.88
C ALA A 108 2.61 -10.33 20.61
N HIS A 109 2.02 -10.17 19.42
CA HIS A 109 0.73 -10.75 19.03
C HIS A 109 0.83 -11.72 17.83
N PRO A 110 1.62 -12.81 17.93
CA PRO A 110 1.79 -13.74 16.81
C PRO A 110 0.47 -14.40 16.37
N GLU A 111 -0.50 -14.57 17.28
CA GLU A 111 -1.81 -15.18 17.03
C GLU A 111 -2.70 -14.37 16.07
N PHE A 112 -2.50 -13.05 16.01
CA PHE A 112 -3.19 -12.16 15.07
C PHE A 112 -2.36 -11.90 13.81
N GLY A 113 -1.29 -12.68 13.64
CA GLY A 113 -0.29 -12.52 12.60
C GLY A 113 0.52 -11.24 12.74
N GLY A 114 0.67 -10.76 13.98
CA GLY A 114 1.55 -9.67 14.38
C GLY A 114 2.99 -10.10 14.59
N GLY A 115 3.39 -11.26 14.06
CA GLY A 115 4.80 -11.60 13.95
C GLY A 115 5.53 -10.66 12.99
N LEU A 116 6.87 -10.58 13.15
CA LEU A 116 7.75 -10.02 12.14
C LEU A 116 7.32 -10.54 10.76
N ARG A 117 7.31 -9.66 9.76
CA ARG A 117 7.00 -10.02 8.36
C ARG A 117 7.89 -11.18 7.91
N ARG A 118 7.60 -11.79 6.75
CA ARG A 118 8.50 -12.80 6.12
C ARG A 118 9.97 -12.36 6.05
N ASP A 119 10.19 -11.06 5.91
CA ASP A 119 11.50 -10.44 5.84
C ASP A 119 12.11 -10.09 7.22
N GLY A 120 11.45 -10.47 8.32
CA GLY A 120 11.91 -10.26 9.68
C GLY A 120 11.66 -8.86 10.23
N ARG A 121 10.91 -7.99 9.53
CA ARG A 121 10.70 -6.58 9.94
C ARG A 121 9.38 -6.37 10.66
N GLY A 122 9.36 -5.44 11.63
CA GLY A 122 8.15 -4.95 12.29
C GLY A 122 7.44 -3.83 11.51
N VAL A 123 6.25 -3.42 11.95
CA VAL A 123 5.44 -2.39 11.27
C VAL A 123 6.13 -1.01 11.23
N LEU A 124 6.93 -0.66 12.25
CA LEU A 124 7.71 0.58 12.26
C LEU A 124 8.93 0.51 11.33
N GLY A 125 9.56 -0.67 11.21
CA GLY A 125 10.60 -0.92 10.21
C GLY A 125 10.09 -0.75 8.77
N VAL A 126 8.86 -1.20 8.49
CA VAL A 126 8.20 -0.93 7.20
C VAL A 126 8.06 0.56 6.96
N ALA A 127 7.55 1.34 7.93
CA ALA A 127 7.40 2.79 7.76
C ALA A 127 8.75 3.46 7.42
N LEU A 128 9.85 3.04 8.06
CA LEU A 128 11.20 3.55 7.78
C LEU A 128 11.73 3.18 6.39
N ASP A 129 11.41 1.99 5.88
CA ASP A 129 11.84 1.57 4.55
C ASP A 129 11.02 2.27 3.46
N GLU A 130 9.72 2.42 3.68
CA GLU A 130 8.84 3.09 2.73
C GLU A 130 9.19 4.58 2.59
N LEU A 131 9.74 5.21 3.64
CA LEU A 131 10.32 6.57 3.59
C LEU A 131 11.51 6.70 2.64
N ASN A 132 12.29 5.64 2.48
CA ASN A 132 13.53 5.62 1.69
C ASN A 132 13.34 5.08 0.27
N SER A 133 12.10 4.73 -0.08
CA SER A 133 11.80 4.18 -1.39
C SER A 133 11.76 5.29 -2.44
N ALA A 134 12.63 5.16 -3.45
CA ALA A 134 12.68 6.06 -4.59
C ALA A 134 11.38 6.09 -5.42
N ASP A 135 10.56 5.03 -5.31
CA ASP A 135 9.30 4.88 -6.05
C ASP A 135 8.11 5.54 -5.35
N GLY A 136 8.32 6.06 -4.12
CA GLY A 136 7.30 6.71 -3.32
C GLY A 136 6.95 8.12 -3.80
N GLY A 137 5.66 8.41 -3.92
CA GLY A 137 5.22 9.80 -4.03
C GLY A 137 5.54 10.57 -2.75
N ALA A 138 5.91 11.85 -2.84
CA ALA A 138 6.24 12.69 -1.69
C ALA A 138 5.18 12.67 -0.58
N GLY A 139 3.90 12.55 -0.96
CA GLY A 139 2.80 12.42 0.00
C GLY A 139 2.88 11.14 0.84
N GLU A 140 3.23 9.99 0.26
CA GLU A 140 3.33 8.73 1.03
C GLU A 140 4.48 8.79 2.03
N GLY A 141 5.63 9.33 1.63
CA GLY A 141 6.74 9.58 2.56
C GLY A 141 6.31 10.47 3.72
N GLU A 142 5.50 11.50 3.45
CA GLU A 142 4.97 12.36 4.51
C GLU A 142 4.10 11.60 5.53
N ALA A 143 3.26 10.66 5.08
CA ALA A 143 2.45 9.85 5.99
C ALA A 143 3.29 9.01 6.96
N PHE A 144 4.36 8.39 6.46
CA PHE A 144 5.21 7.54 7.28
C PHE A 144 6.02 8.33 8.30
N VAL A 145 6.55 9.49 7.92
CA VAL A 145 7.29 10.33 8.90
C VAL A 145 6.33 10.93 9.93
N ASP A 146 5.10 11.29 9.55
CA ASP A 146 4.07 11.76 10.49
C ASP A 146 3.70 10.68 11.51
N LEU A 147 3.54 9.43 11.08
CA LEU A 147 3.34 8.29 11.99
C LEU A 147 4.48 8.19 13.01
N LEU A 148 5.73 8.23 12.56
CA LEU A 148 6.90 8.12 13.44
C LEU A 148 7.04 9.31 14.40
N LEU A 149 6.65 10.51 13.97
CA LEU A 149 6.63 11.69 14.83
C LEU A 149 5.59 11.59 15.93
N GLN A 150 4.41 11.05 15.64
CA GLN A 150 3.40 10.78 16.67
C GLN A 150 3.88 9.73 17.67
N CYS A 151 4.52 8.65 17.18
CA CYS A 151 5.12 7.63 18.06
C CYS A 151 6.26 8.16 18.96
N THR A 152 6.79 9.36 18.67
CA THR A 152 7.90 9.97 19.41
C THR A 152 7.52 11.31 20.05
N ALA A 153 6.23 11.60 20.18
CA ALA A 153 5.75 12.85 20.77
C ALA A 153 5.90 12.81 22.30
N TYR A 154 6.90 13.51 22.81
CA TYR A 154 7.14 13.64 24.24
C TYR A 154 6.46 14.91 24.78
N ASP A 155 5.68 14.78 25.84
CA ASP A 155 5.06 15.94 26.50
C ASP A 155 5.98 16.46 27.62
N ALA A 156 6.52 17.66 27.44
CA ALA A 156 7.40 18.30 28.41
C ALA A 156 6.68 18.82 29.66
N ALA A 157 5.36 18.95 29.62
CA ALA A 157 4.55 19.30 30.79
C ALA A 157 4.41 18.11 31.75
N TRP A 158 4.61 16.88 31.26
CA TRP A 158 4.48 15.64 32.03
C TRP A 158 5.87 15.07 32.33
N ASP A 159 6.01 14.37 33.46
CA ASP A 159 7.30 13.78 33.84
C ASP A 159 7.54 12.43 33.15
N GLU A 160 8.70 11.81 33.43
CA GLU A 160 9.05 10.49 32.86
C GLU A 160 8.30 9.31 33.50
N SER A 161 7.59 9.55 34.60
CA SER A 161 6.80 8.51 35.26
C SER A 161 5.41 8.36 34.64
N ASP A 162 4.97 9.35 33.86
CA ASP A 162 3.74 9.27 33.09
C ASP A 162 3.78 8.13 32.03
N GLU A 163 2.67 7.41 31.90
CA GLU A 163 2.56 6.24 31.01
C GLU A 163 2.80 6.58 29.54
N TRP A 164 2.30 7.72 29.06
CA TRP A 164 2.52 8.18 27.69
C TRP A 164 4.01 8.44 27.44
N ASN A 165 4.66 9.19 28.33
CA ASN A 165 6.10 9.48 28.20
C ASN A 165 6.95 8.22 28.31
N GLN A 166 6.59 7.25 29.16
CA GLN A 166 7.26 5.94 29.21
C GLN A 166 7.16 5.18 27.89
N LEU A 167 5.97 5.14 27.27
CA LEU A 167 5.77 4.49 25.97
C LEU A 167 6.51 5.22 24.85
N THR A 168 6.49 6.56 24.82
CA THR A 168 7.26 7.38 23.87
C THR A 168 8.76 7.08 23.99
N LEU A 169 9.30 7.00 25.22
CA LEU A 169 10.71 6.63 25.44
C LEU A 169 11.00 5.18 25.02
N ARG A 170 10.06 4.24 25.22
CA ARG A 170 10.14 2.87 24.69
C ARG A 170 10.18 2.87 23.17
N ALA A 171 9.33 3.65 22.50
CA ALA A 171 9.30 3.81 21.05
C ALA A 171 10.61 4.37 20.49
N VAL A 172 11.12 5.44 21.10
CA VAL A 172 12.42 6.05 20.72
C VAL A 172 13.56 5.04 20.82
N ARG A 173 13.65 4.30 21.95
CA ARG A 173 14.67 3.25 22.11
C ARG A 173 14.51 2.15 21.05
N PHE A 174 13.28 1.68 20.81
CA PHE A 174 13.03 0.65 19.81
C PHE A 174 13.46 1.11 18.40
N LEU A 175 13.04 2.29 17.97
CA LEU A 175 13.41 2.87 16.66
C LEU A 175 14.93 3.04 16.51
N ARG A 176 15.61 3.52 17.55
CA ARG A 176 17.05 3.74 17.52
C ARG A 176 17.81 2.42 17.54
N ASP A 177 17.51 1.55 18.50
CA ASP A 177 18.36 0.42 18.87
C ASP A 177 18.04 -0.83 18.04
N GLN A 178 16.77 -1.04 17.65
CA GLN A 178 16.34 -2.21 16.88
C GLN A 178 16.21 -1.89 15.38
N GLU A 179 15.65 -0.74 15.02
CA GLU A 179 15.37 -0.41 13.62
C GLU A 179 16.47 0.41 12.94
N GLN A 180 17.48 0.86 13.68
CA GLN A 180 18.58 1.70 13.17
C GLN A 180 18.07 2.97 12.47
N ALA A 181 17.02 3.58 13.04
CA ALA A 181 16.27 4.66 12.40
C ALA A 181 17.13 5.89 12.04
N ASP A 182 18.19 6.22 12.78
CA ASP A 182 19.02 7.41 12.50
C ASP A 182 19.63 7.37 11.08
N ALA A 183 20.19 6.22 10.67
CA ALA A 183 20.78 6.08 9.34
C ALA A 183 19.73 6.16 8.22
N ARG A 184 18.56 5.56 8.43
CA ARG A 184 17.44 5.57 7.48
C ARG A 184 16.83 6.97 7.34
N LEU A 185 16.75 7.73 8.43
CA LEU A 185 16.26 9.11 8.38
C LEU A 185 17.26 10.07 7.73
N ALA A 186 18.56 9.88 7.98
CA ALA A 186 19.61 10.62 7.28
C ALA A 186 19.55 10.39 5.76
N ALA A 187 19.29 9.15 5.32
CA ALA A 187 19.09 8.84 3.92
C ALA A 187 17.84 9.53 3.35
N ALA A 188 16.70 9.49 4.04
CA ALA A 188 15.47 10.16 3.63
C ALA A 188 15.64 11.69 3.51
N GLU A 189 16.37 12.31 4.44
CA GLU A 189 16.74 13.74 4.36
C GLU A 189 17.52 14.08 3.10
N ALA A 190 18.52 13.25 2.78
CA ALA A 190 19.37 13.44 1.61
C ALA A 190 18.63 13.19 0.29
N GLN A 191 17.67 12.26 0.28
CA GLN A 191 16.85 11.94 -0.88
C GLN A 191 15.77 12.99 -1.16
N HIS A 192 15.30 13.70 -0.13
CA HIS A 192 14.19 14.66 -0.25
C HIS A 192 14.56 16.09 0.19
N PRO A 193 15.67 16.67 -0.31
CA PRO A 193 16.19 17.94 0.19
C PRO A 193 15.16 19.08 0.05
N GLY A 194 14.98 19.85 1.12
CA GLY A 194 14.09 21.02 1.14
C GLY A 194 12.59 20.70 1.23
N THR A 195 12.19 19.43 1.22
CA THR A 195 10.78 19.01 1.34
C THR A 195 10.29 19.01 2.79
N ALA A 196 8.97 18.86 2.98
CA ALA A 196 8.39 18.63 4.32
C ALA A 196 8.93 17.35 4.96
N VAL A 197 9.10 16.27 4.17
CA VAL A 197 9.63 14.98 4.65
C VAL A 197 11.01 15.15 5.27
N ALA A 198 11.94 15.84 4.59
CA ALA A 198 13.28 16.06 5.13
C ALA A 198 13.28 16.89 6.42
N LYS A 199 12.43 17.93 6.51
CA LYS A 199 12.30 18.74 7.73
C LYS A 199 11.77 17.91 8.91
N LYS A 200 10.77 17.06 8.65
CA LYS A 200 10.16 16.15 9.61
C LYS A 200 11.15 15.07 10.08
N ALA A 201 11.89 14.47 9.14
CA ALA A 201 12.93 13.49 9.43
C ALA A 201 14.05 14.07 10.31
N ALA A 202 14.46 15.33 10.05
CA ALA A 202 15.48 15.99 10.86
C ALA A 202 15.05 16.21 12.32
N VAL A 203 13.77 16.53 12.55
CA VAL A 203 13.24 16.61 13.92
C VAL A 203 13.20 15.25 14.58
N LEU A 204 12.73 14.22 13.87
CA LEU A 204 12.70 12.86 14.40
C LEU A 204 14.09 12.37 14.80
N ARG A 205 15.14 12.63 14.00
CA ARG A 205 16.53 12.30 14.36
C ARG A 205 16.99 12.99 15.63
N ARG A 206 16.70 14.28 15.79
CA ARG A 206 17.01 15.01 17.04
C ARG A 206 16.35 14.36 18.26
N ARG A 207 15.08 13.94 18.13
CA ARG A 207 14.39 13.17 19.19
C ARG A 207 15.09 11.85 19.50
N LEU A 208 15.48 11.09 18.47
CA LEU A 208 16.23 9.83 18.65
C LEU A 208 17.60 10.04 19.32
N GLN A 209 18.21 11.21 19.14
CA GLN A 209 19.47 11.62 19.74
C GLN A 209 19.30 12.20 21.17
N GLY A 210 18.08 12.22 21.70
CA GLY A 210 17.78 12.62 23.08
C GLY A 210 17.19 14.02 23.22
N GLU A 211 17.00 14.76 22.14
CA GLU A 211 16.33 16.06 22.18
C GLU A 211 14.80 15.88 22.14
N ARG A 212 14.25 15.52 23.30
CA ARG A 212 12.85 15.07 23.46
C ARG A 212 11.81 16.09 23.00
N SER A 213 12.03 17.37 23.32
CA SER A 213 11.13 18.48 23.00
C SER A 213 11.38 19.07 21.61
N ALA A 214 12.06 18.37 20.71
CA ALA A 214 12.23 18.85 19.34
C ALA A 214 10.86 18.88 18.65
N GLU A 215 10.40 20.07 18.30
CA GLU A 215 9.11 20.31 17.64
C GLU A 215 9.26 20.54 16.14
N ILE A 216 8.18 20.27 15.41
CA ILE A 216 8.02 20.68 14.01
C ILE A 216 7.24 21.98 13.99
N SER A 217 7.78 22.98 13.31
CA SER A 217 6.99 24.15 12.93
C SER A 217 5.84 23.68 12.04
N THR A 218 4.62 23.74 12.59
CA THR A 218 3.32 23.33 12.03
C THR A 218 3.32 23.05 10.53
N CYS A 219 3.07 21.79 10.17
CA CYS A 219 2.86 21.35 8.80
C CYS A 219 1.41 20.86 8.67
N THR A 220 0.66 21.37 7.71
CA THR A 220 -0.73 20.97 7.49
C THR A 220 -0.78 19.50 7.08
N SER A 221 -1.38 18.65 7.91
CA SER A 221 -1.56 17.24 7.58
C SER A 221 -2.56 17.07 6.42
N MET A 222 -2.33 16.06 5.60
CA MET A 222 -3.29 15.66 4.56
C MET A 222 -4.55 15.04 5.17
N PRO A 223 -5.68 15.02 4.45
CA PRO A 223 -6.87 14.30 4.90
C PRO A 223 -6.55 12.85 5.26
N THR A 224 -6.99 12.41 6.43
CA THR A 224 -6.80 11.06 6.94
C THR A 224 -8.11 10.28 6.83
N PRO A 225 -8.06 8.96 6.55
CA PRO A 225 -9.21 8.09 6.78
C PRO A 225 -9.64 8.18 8.25
N GLY A 226 -10.93 7.99 8.51
CA GLY A 226 -11.40 7.83 9.89
C GLY A 226 -10.81 6.57 10.51
N MET A 227 -10.58 6.62 11.82
CA MET A 227 -10.18 5.48 12.62
C MET A 227 -11.28 5.13 13.62
N LEU A 228 -11.58 3.84 13.72
CA LEU A 228 -12.37 3.29 14.81
C LEU A 228 -11.41 3.04 15.98
N SER A 229 -11.59 3.78 17.08
CA SER A 229 -10.86 3.61 18.35
C SER A 229 -11.25 2.33 19.09
N MET A 230 -11.26 1.20 18.39
CA MET A 230 -11.63 -0.08 18.95
C MET A 230 -10.65 -1.17 18.54
N ASN A 231 -10.37 -2.02 19.52
CA ASN A 231 -9.69 -3.27 19.27
C ASN A 231 -10.69 -4.30 18.74
N THR A 232 -10.77 -4.41 17.41
CA THR A 232 -11.66 -5.33 16.71
C THR A 232 -11.27 -6.81 16.86
N ARG A 233 -10.17 -7.13 17.56
CA ARG A 233 -9.83 -8.50 17.94
C ARG A 233 -10.71 -9.02 19.09
N VAL A 234 -11.17 -8.12 19.96
CA VAL A 234 -11.98 -8.44 21.15
C VAL A 234 -13.36 -7.76 21.18
N SER A 235 -13.67 -6.92 20.19
CA SER A 235 -14.95 -6.24 20.05
C SER A 235 -15.50 -6.36 18.63
N CYS A 236 -16.77 -6.74 18.51
CA CYS A 236 -17.43 -6.85 17.20
C CYS A 236 -17.66 -5.46 16.58
N PRO A 237 -17.15 -5.15 15.38
CA PRO A 237 -17.25 -3.81 14.78
C PRO A 237 -18.68 -3.40 14.38
N VAL A 238 -19.62 -4.34 14.36
CA VAL A 238 -21.02 -4.09 13.96
C VAL A 238 -21.92 -3.73 15.14
N CYS A 239 -21.76 -4.42 16.27
CA CYS A 239 -22.65 -4.27 17.43
C CYS A 239 -21.92 -3.90 18.73
N MET A 240 -20.60 -3.70 18.66
CA MET A 240 -19.73 -3.34 19.80
C MET A 240 -19.72 -4.35 20.95
N THR A 241 -20.29 -5.54 20.76
CA THR A 241 -20.24 -6.61 21.77
C THR A 241 -18.80 -7.09 21.92
N MET A 242 -18.30 -7.02 23.14
CA MET A 242 -17.01 -7.59 23.50
C MET A 242 -17.13 -9.07 23.85
N GLY A 243 -16.13 -9.87 23.50
CA GLY A 243 -16.11 -11.29 23.84
C GLY A 243 -14.73 -11.91 23.60
N ALA A 244 -14.39 -12.92 24.39
CA ALA A 244 -13.17 -13.70 24.18
C ALA A 244 -13.30 -14.67 22.99
N ASP A 245 -14.52 -15.17 22.74
CA ASP A 245 -14.81 -16.18 21.71
C ASP A 245 -15.51 -15.56 20.49
N LEU A 246 -14.82 -14.64 19.79
CA LEU A 246 -15.33 -14.06 18.56
C LEU A 246 -15.03 -14.96 17.34
N LEU A 247 -15.93 -14.94 16.36
CA LEU A 247 -15.71 -15.52 15.04
C LEU A 247 -14.75 -14.63 14.26
N HIS A 248 -13.49 -15.06 14.14
CA HIS A 248 -12.50 -14.30 13.38
C HIS A 248 -12.67 -14.44 11.87
N CYS A 249 -12.37 -13.37 11.13
CA CYS A 249 -12.31 -13.40 9.67
C CYS A 249 -11.39 -14.54 9.21
N PRO A 250 -11.86 -15.49 8.38
CA PRO A 250 -11.07 -16.66 8.00
C PRO A 250 -9.85 -16.31 7.13
N ARG A 251 -9.84 -15.11 6.52
CA ARG A 251 -8.75 -14.65 5.65
C ARG A 251 -7.63 -13.98 6.44
N CYS A 252 -7.93 -13.00 7.28
CA CYS A 252 -6.90 -12.22 7.99
C CYS A 252 -6.72 -12.62 9.45
N ARG A 253 -7.71 -13.31 10.06
CA ARG A 253 -7.81 -13.67 11.48
C ARG A 253 -7.71 -12.50 12.47
N ASN A 254 -7.64 -11.26 11.98
CA ASN A 254 -7.35 -10.08 12.78
C ASN A 254 -8.59 -9.31 13.25
N VAL A 255 -9.77 -9.60 12.68
CA VAL A 255 -11.05 -8.98 13.07
C VAL A 255 -12.01 -10.06 13.54
N GLY A 256 -12.58 -9.87 14.72
CA GLY A 256 -13.55 -10.75 15.38
C GLY A 256 -14.99 -10.26 15.25
N TYR A 257 -15.93 -11.19 15.09
CA TYR A 257 -17.36 -10.91 14.99
C TYR A 257 -18.15 -11.81 15.95
N CYS A 258 -19.22 -11.31 16.56
CA CYS A 258 -20.07 -12.16 17.41
C CYS A 258 -20.96 -13.12 16.60
N SER A 259 -21.10 -12.92 15.29
CA SER A 259 -21.91 -13.77 14.40
C SER A 259 -21.43 -13.73 12.94
N THR A 260 -21.77 -14.77 12.16
CA THR A 260 -21.52 -14.79 10.72
C THR A 260 -22.30 -13.70 9.98
N GLU A 261 -23.46 -13.31 10.50
CA GLU A 261 -24.26 -12.20 9.96
C GLU A 261 -23.50 -10.88 10.05
N HIS A 262 -22.93 -10.55 11.21
CA HIS A 262 -22.12 -9.33 11.38
C HIS A 262 -20.86 -9.35 10.52
N MET A 263 -20.20 -10.50 10.39
CA MET A 263 -19.06 -10.64 9.48
C MET A 263 -19.44 -10.34 8.01
N ARG A 264 -20.63 -10.78 7.57
CA ARG A 264 -21.13 -10.48 6.22
C ARG A 264 -21.52 -9.02 6.05
N ALA A 265 -22.16 -8.43 7.06
CA ALA A 265 -22.54 -7.02 7.06
C ALA A 265 -21.31 -6.10 6.96
N ASP A 266 -20.23 -6.44 7.65
CA ASP A 266 -18.98 -5.68 7.66
C ASP A 266 -18.06 -5.94 6.45
N ALA A 267 -18.38 -6.96 5.63
CA ALA A 267 -17.48 -7.46 4.59
C ALA A 267 -17.02 -6.37 3.61
N VAL A 268 -17.89 -5.42 3.25
CA VAL A 268 -17.54 -4.32 2.33
C VAL A 268 -16.48 -3.42 2.96
N ARG A 269 -16.69 -2.97 4.20
CA ARG A 269 -15.75 -2.12 4.95
C ARG A 269 -14.43 -2.86 5.19
N HIS A 270 -14.51 -4.06 5.78
CA HIS A 270 -13.36 -4.89 6.12
C HIS A 270 -12.52 -5.27 4.88
N SER A 271 -13.14 -5.48 3.72
CA SER A 271 -12.42 -5.89 2.51
C SER A 271 -11.34 -4.91 2.06
N ALA A 272 -11.48 -3.61 2.39
CA ALA A 272 -10.47 -2.60 2.10
C ALA A 272 -9.18 -2.79 2.91
N TRP A 273 -9.28 -3.45 4.06
CA TRP A 273 -8.20 -3.65 5.05
C TRP A 273 -7.86 -5.13 5.30
N CYS A 274 -8.55 -6.04 4.62
CA CYS A 274 -8.40 -7.48 4.80
C CYS A 274 -7.24 -8.03 3.95
N PHE A 275 -6.09 -8.21 4.58
CA PHE A 275 -4.92 -8.86 3.98
C PHE A 275 -4.70 -10.25 4.62
N PRO A 276 -4.40 -11.28 3.81
CA PRO A 276 -4.29 -12.65 4.32
C PRO A 276 -3.28 -12.77 5.47
N GLY A 277 -3.67 -13.55 6.48
CA GLY A 277 -2.78 -14.22 7.44
C GLY A 277 -1.83 -15.16 6.70
N GLU A 278 -0.56 -15.19 7.07
CA GLU A 278 0.30 -16.31 6.68
C GLU A 278 0.15 -17.46 7.67
#